data_AF-A0A7Y1YUB5-F1
#
_entry.id   AF-A0A7Y1YUB5-F1
#
_cell.length_a   1.000
_cell.length_b   1.000
_cell.length_c   1.000
_cell.angle_alpha   90.00
_cell.angle_beta   90.00
_cell.angle_gamma   90.00
#
_symmetry.space_group_name_H-M   'P 1'
#
loop_
_entity.id
_entity.type
_entity.pdbx_description
1 polymer ?
#
loop_
_entity_poly.entity_id
_entity_poly.type
_entity_poly.pdbx_seq_one_letter_code
_entity_poly.pdbx_strand_id
1 'polypeptide(L)'
;MKKTFTLLIMIGGLFSALQAQTALDPGQFVNTQITGPGVYTVEAGQFYAFDGEIDLTFDVTIIGPDQGWMMDVVDPPVLLGTLSADGSARRFFELQEGGALTVKNVLWSGANSNGELVSDFVQNTAGVKIIIDNCILADWQSFTFRNRTKTADSLVVTNSIFVNGVRTRFSQWGGFPVRCDVA
;
A
#
# COMPACT_ATOMS: atom_id res chain seq x y z
N MET A 1 -6.16 -21.95 -45.74
CA MET A 1 -5.53 -20.63 -45.48
C MET A 1 -6.27 -19.74 -44.49
N LYS A 2 -7.60 -19.86 -44.29
CA LYS A 2 -8.34 -19.04 -43.29
C LYS A 2 -8.06 -19.39 -41.82
N LYS A 3 -7.67 -20.63 -41.51
CA LYS A 3 -7.46 -21.08 -40.11
C LYS A 3 -6.12 -20.64 -39.50
N THR A 4 -5.11 -20.37 -40.33
CA THR A 4 -3.77 -19.96 -39.87
C THR A 4 -3.71 -18.48 -39.47
N PHE A 5 -4.57 -17.65 -40.06
CA PHE A 5 -4.61 -16.20 -39.79
C PHE A 5 -5.27 -15.87 -38.44
N THR A 6 -6.24 -16.68 -38.00
CA THR A 6 -6.91 -16.52 -36.70
C THR A 6 -6.01 -16.88 -35.51
N LEU A 7 -5.10 -17.83 -35.69
CA LEU A 7 -4.18 -18.26 -34.63
C LEU A 7 -3.11 -17.19 -34.33
N LEU A 8 -2.66 -16.44 -35.35
CA LEU A 8 -1.67 -15.38 -35.18
C LEU A 8 -2.22 -14.16 -34.40
N ILE A 9 -3.51 -13.85 -34.60
CA ILE A 9 -4.18 -12.73 -33.91
C ILE A 9 -4.43 -13.07 -32.44
N MET A 10 -4.76 -14.33 -32.12
CA MET A 10 -4.91 -14.76 -30.72
C MET A 10 -3.58 -14.76 -29.95
N ILE A 11 -2.47 -15.10 -30.61
CA ILE A 11 -1.15 -15.05 -29.97
C ILE A 11 -0.70 -13.60 -29.78
N GLY A 12 -0.96 -12.68 -30.72
CA GLY A 12 -0.64 -11.25 -30.55
C GLY A 12 -1.51 -10.52 -29.51
N GLY A 13 -2.77 -10.93 -29.34
CA GLY A 13 -3.70 -10.36 -28.36
C GLY A 13 -3.48 -10.85 -26.92
N LEU A 14 -2.83 -12.00 -26.72
CA LEU A 14 -2.47 -12.52 -25.39
C LEU A 14 -1.25 -11.80 -24.78
N PHE A 15 -0.41 -11.16 -25.61
CA PHE A 15 0.74 -10.38 -25.12
C PHE A 15 0.39 -8.94 -24.70
N SER A 16 -0.84 -8.47 -24.95
CA SER A 16 -1.24 -7.06 -24.69
C SER A 16 -1.83 -6.83 -23.29
N ALA A 17 -1.88 -7.85 -22.42
CA ALA A 17 -2.43 -7.73 -21.07
C ALA A 17 -1.48 -8.23 -19.97
N LEU A 18 -0.18 -8.44 -20.26
CA LEU A 18 0.80 -8.44 -19.19
C LEU A 18 0.93 -7.00 -18.68
N GLN A 19 0.21 -6.66 -17.61
CA GLN A 19 0.64 -5.53 -16.80
C GLN A 19 2.09 -5.80 -16.42
N ALA A 20 3.00 -4.94 -16.87
CA ALA A 20 4.39 -5.03 -16.49
C ALA A 20 4.45 -5.01 -14.95
N GLN A 21 4.97 -6.10 -14.38
CA GLN A 21 5.25 -6.16 -12.95
C GLN A 21 6.65 -5.62 -12.75
N THR A 22 6.81 -4.69 -11.82
CA THR A 22 8.10 -4.14 -11.42
C THR A 22 8.48 -4.76 -10.08
N ALA A 23 9.59 -5.47 -10.00
CA ALA A 23 10.14 -5.90 -8.72
C ALA A 23 10.72 -4.68 -8.01
N LEU A 24 10.30 -4.42 -6.77
CA LEU A 24 10.93 -3.40 -5.95
C LEU A 24 12.28 -3.90 -5.43
N ASP A 25 13.28 -3.05 -5.48
CA ASP A 25 14.59 -3.25 -4.89
C ASP A 25 14.54 -2.82 -3.40
N PRO A 26 14.77 -3.73 -2.43
CA PRO A 26 14.80 -3.38 -1.01
C PRO A 26 16.01 -2.49 -0.64
N GLY A 27 17.03 -2.41 -1.49
CA GLY A 27 18.17 -1.50 -1.34
C GLY A 27 17.89 -0.07 -1.78
N GLN A 28 16.71 0.24 -2.29
CA GLN A 28 16.27 1.57 -2.71
C GLN A 28 14.95 1.95 -2.04
N PHE A 29 14.70 3.24 -1.85
CA PHE A 29 13.44 3.69 -1.25
C PHE A 29 12.25 3.42 -2.18
N VAL A 30 11.11 3.03 -1.63
CA VAL A 30 9.93 2.65 -2.43
C VAL A 30 9.38 3.84 -3.22
N ASN A 31 9.34 5.02 -2.60
CA ASN A 31 8.83 6.25 -3.21
C ASN A 31 9.71 6.82 -4.33
N THR A 32 10.92 6.30 -4.56
CA THR A 32 11.73 6.64 -5.74
C THR A 32 11.55 5.65 -6.90
N GLN A 33 10.98 4.47 -6.62
CA GLN A 33 10.79 3.39 -7.59
C GLN A 33 9.38 3.41 -8.21
N ILE A 34 8.36 3.78 -7.44
CA ILE A 34 6.97 3.89 -7.91
C ILE A 34 6.80 5.23 -8.63
N THR A 35 6.99 5.22 -9.95
CA THR A 35 6.95 6.42 -10.80
C THR A 35 5.78 6.47 -11.78
N GLY A 36 4.97 5.41 -11.83
CA GLY A 36 3.81 5.33 -12.71
C GLY A 36 2.85 4.19 -12.35
N PRO A 37 1.74 4.04 -13.09
CA PRO A 37 0.76 3.00 -12.83
C PRO A 37 1.35 1.62 -13.07
N GLY A 38 0.97 0.66 -12.23
CA GLY A 38 1.43 -0.71 -12.41
C GLY A 38 1.31 -1.59 -11.17
N VAL A 39 1.82 -2.80 -11.32
CA VAL A 39 1.93 -3.78 -10.26
C VAL A 39 3.38 -3.85 -9.81
N TYR A 40 3.60 -3.68 -8.52
CA TYR A 40 4.91 -3.68 -7.88
C TYR A 40 4.99 -4.89 -6.95
N THR A 41 6.02 -5.70 -7.11
CA THR A 41 6.19 -6.95 -6.35
C THR A 41 7.25 -6.77 -5.28
N VAL A 42 7.00 -7.37 -4.11
CA VAL A 42 7.93 -7.41 -2.98
C VAL A 42 8.23 -8.86 -2.62
N GLU A 43 9.45 -9.12 -2.14
CA GLU A 43 9.94 -10.47 -1.84
C GLU A 43 9.78 -10.81 -0.34
N ALA A 44 9.48 -12.07 -0.04
CA ALA A 44 9.41 -12.55 1.33
C ALA A 44 10.74 -12.30 2.09
N GLY A 45 10.62 -11.96 3.36
CA GLY A 45 11.75 -11.69 4.27
C GLY A 45 12.52 -10.39 3.99
N GLN A 46 12.08 -9.57 3.02
CA GLN A 46 12.72 -8.30 2.70
C GLN A 46 11.99 -7.11 3.35
N PHE A 47 12.76 -6.07 3.63
CA PHE A 47 12.28 -4.80 4.18
C PHE A 47 12.37 -3.71 3.12
N TYR A 48 11.28 -2.98 2.92
CA TYR A 48 11.12 -1.96 1.88
C TYR A 48 10.81 -0.62 2.55
N ALA A 49 11.81 0.25 2.56
CA ALA A 49 11.75 1.52 3.26
C ALA A 49 11.17 2.64 2.40
N PHE A 50 10.37 3.51 3.01
CA PHE A 50 9.92 4.77 2.45
C PHE A 50 10.71 5.91 3.09
N ASP A 51 11.33 6.78 2.29
CA ASP A 51 11.93 8.03 2.76
C ASP A 51 11.03 9.24 2.50
N GLY A 52 9.84 9.03 1.97
CA GLY A 52 8.87 10.08 1.72
C GLY A 52 7.45 9.54 1.54
N GLU A 53 6.51 10.47 1.46
CA GLU A 53 5.13 10.20 1.05
C GLU A 53 5.06 10.16 -0.49
N ILE A 54 4.23 9.27 -1.03
CA ILE A 54 3.88 9.24 -2.44
C ILE A 54 2.52 9.93 -2.62
N ASP A 55 2.52 11.05 -3.35
CA ASP A 55 1.31 11.65 -3.89
C ASP A 55 0.80 10.82 -5.08
N LEU A 56 -0.14 9.92 -4.80
CA LEU A 56 -0.62 8.94 -5.75
C LEU A 56 -1.76 9.52 -6.60
N THR A 57 -1.52 9.67 -7.90
CA THR A 57 -2.47 10.20 -8.91
C THR A 57 -2.85 9.16 -9.97
N PHE A 58 -2.43 7.91 -9.79
CA PHE A 58 -2.63 6.79 -10.71
C PHE A 58 -2.83 5.48 -9.93
N ASP A 59 -3.12 4.38 -10.63
CA ASP A 59 -3.38 3.07 -10.02
C ASP A 59 -2.07 2.30 -9.74
N VAL A 60 -1.85 1.99 -8.46
CA VAL A 60 -0.71 1.20 -7.98
C VAL A 60 -1.23 -0.01 -7.22
N THR A 61 -0.67 -1.17 -7.56
CA THR A 61 -0.81 -2.39 -6.77
C THR A 61 0.54 -2.79 -6.21
N ILE A 62 0.66 -3.00 -4.90
CA ILE A 62 1.83 -3.62 -4.26
C ILE A 62 1.43 -5.02 -3.78
N ILE A 63 2.19 -6.04 -4.16
CA ILE A 63 1.87 -7.43 -3.84
C ILE A 63 3.09 -8.22 -3.37
N GLY A 64 2.97 -8.81 -2.20
CA GLY A 64 3.89 -9.84 -1.71
C GLY A 64 3.49 -11.25 -2.17
N PRO A 65 4.36 -12.26 -1.99
CA PRO A 65 4.05 -13.63 -2.33
C PRO A 65 2.85 -14.14 -1.53
N ASP A 66 1.95 -14.84 -2.20
CA ASP A 66 0.82 -15.50 -1.54
C ASP A 66 1.32 -16.78 -0.85
N GLN A 67 1.44 -16.71 0.47
CA GLN A 67 1.87 -17.82 1.33
C GLN A 67 0.76 -18.25 2.29
N GLY A 68 -0.50 -17.97 1.94
CA GLY A 68 -1.66 -18.18 2.82
C GLY A 68 -1.94 -16.96 3.69
N TRP A 69 -2.54 -17.19 4.86
CA TRP A 69 -2.94 -16.10 5.76
C TRP A 69 -1.73 -15.43 6.39
N MET A 70 -1.65 -14.10 6.33
CA MET A 70 -0.44 -13.36 6.73
C MET A 70 0.02 -13.56 8.18
N MET A 71 -0.85 -13.97 9.10
CA MET A 71 -0.44 -14.26 10.49
C MET A 71 0.47 -15.46 10.61
N ASP A 72 0.36 -16.40 9.69
CA ASP A 72 1.09 -17.66 9.73
C ASP A 72 2.39 -17.57 8.92
N VAL A 73 2.62 -16.46 8.23
CA VAL A 73 3.82 -16.21 7.43
C VAL A 73 4.98 -15.87 8.34
N VAL A 74 6.03 -16.69 8.30
CA VAL A 74 7.23 -16.55 9.16
C VAL A 74 8.04 -15.30 8.82
N ASP A 75 8.28 -15.08 7.52
CA ASP A 75 9.13 -14.00 7.01
C ASP A 75 8.35 -13.15 5.99
N PRO A 76 7.38 -12.34 6.43
CA PRO A 76 6.59 -11.53 5.51
C PRO A 76 7.44 -10.42 4.88
N PRO A 77 7.13 -9.96 3.65
CA PRO A 77 7.66 -8.69 3.17
C PRO A 77 7.16 -7.55 4.07
N VAL A 78 8.05 -6.64 4.44
CA VAL A 78 7.75 -5.52 5.35
C VAL A 78 7.88 -4.20 4.62
N LEU A 79 6.80 -3.41 4.62
CA LEU A 79 6.83 -2.00 4.26
C LEU A 79 7.00 -1.16 5.54
N LEU A 80 7.97 -0.25 5.56
CA LEU A 80 8.25 0.61 6.72
C LEU A 80 8.66 2.03 6.31
N GLY A 81 8.50 2.97 7.23
CA GLY A 81 8.94 4.36 7.05
C GLY A 81 10.35 4.58 7.58
N THR A 82 10.98 5.63 7.07
CA THR A 82 12.12 6.29 7.70
C THR A 82 11.72 7.68 8.15
N LEU A 83 12.46 8.18 9.13
CA LEU A 83 12.22 9.52 9.67
C LEU A 83 12.58 10.59 8.66
N SER A 84 11.84 11.69 8.72
CA SER A 84 12.25 12.94 8.12
C SER A 84 13.54 13.49 8.74
N ALA A 85 14.09 14.54 8.10
CA ALA A 85 15.24 15.27 8.62
C ALA A 85 14.98 15.90 10.00
N ASP A 86 13.72 16.22 10.35
CA ASP A 86 13.34 16.75 11.67
C ASP A 86 12.95 15.66 12.68
N GLY A 87 13.08 14.38 12.31
CA GLY A 87 12.78 13.24 13.18
C GLY A 87 11.30 12.88 13.28
N SER A 88 10.42 13.47 12.46
CA SER A 88 9.01 13.10 12.39
C SER A 88 8.76 11.88 11.50
N ALA A 89 7.76 11.09 11.87
CA ALA A 89 7.26 10.01 11.03
C ALA A 89 6.49 10.58 9.82
N ARG A 90 6.60 9.91 8.67
CA ARG A 90 5.92 10.29 7.43
C ARG A 90 4.89 9.25 7.04
N ARG A 91 3.78 9.74 6.46
CA ARG A 91 2.81 8.89 5.77
C ARG A 91 3.44 8.29 4.51
N PHE A 92 2.91 7.14 4.08
CA PHE A 92 3.41 6.40 2.92
C PHE A 92 2.71 6.86 1.63
N PHE A 93 1.39 7.05 1.68
CA PHE A 93 0.58 7.43 0.51
C PHE A 93 -0.44 8.52 0.82
N GLU A 94 -0.47 9.55 -0.02
CA GLU A 94 -1.59 10.49 -0.16
C GLU A 94 -2.28 10.23 -1.50
N LEU A 95 -3.53 9.77 -1.48
CA LEU A 95 -4.31 9.56 -2.70
C LEU A 95 -4.97 10.87 -3.12
N GLN A 96 -4.53 11.37 -4.28
CA GLN A 96 -5.09 12.54 -4.96
C GLN A 96 -6.01 12.09 -6.12
N GLU A 97 -6.51 13.03 -6.91
CA GLU A 97 -7.41 12.72 -8.04
C GLU A 97 -6.78 11.68 -8.99
N GLY A 98 -7.55 10.65 -9.34
CA GLY A 98 -7.08 9.50 -10.14
C GLY A 98 -6.28 8.45 -9.36
N GLY A 99 -5.86 8.76 -8.12
CA GLY A 99 -5.11 7.86 -7.25
C GLY A 99 -5.89 6.63 -6.83
N ALA A 100 -5.27 5.46 -6.96
CA ALA A 100 -5.84 4.19 -6.58
C ALA A 100 -4.76 3.29 -5.99
N LEU A 101 -5.00 2.72 -4.82
CA LEU A 101 -4.03 1.87 -4.13
C LEU A 101 -4.63 0.50 -3.83
N THR A 102 -3.89 -0.54 -4.22
CA THR A 102 -4.12 -1.92 -3.79
C THR A 102 -2.86 -2.45 -3.10
N VAL A 103 -2.99 -3.03 -1.91
CA VAL A 103 -1.86 -3.67 -1.21
C VAL A 103 -2.28 -5.06 -0.75
N LYS A 104 -1.44 -6.06 -1.02
CA LYS A 104 -1.71 -7.46 -0.70
C LYS A 104 -0.52 -8.21 -0.14
N ASN A 105 -0.75 -9.10 0.82
CA ASN A 105 0.23 -10.06 1.33
C ASN A 105 1.51 -9.40 1.88
N VAL A 106 1.35 -8.30 2.62
CA VAL A 106 2.48 -7.60 3.24
C VAL A 106 2.22 -7.27 4.71
N LEU A 107 3.30 -7.11 5.46
CA LEU A 107 3.27 -6.43 6.75
C LEU A 107 3.61 -4.96 6.53
N TRP A 108 2.83 -4.07 7.13
CA TRP A 108 3.04 -2.64 7.11
C TRP A 108 3.31 -2.16 8.54
N SER A 109 4.53 -1.68 8.81
CA SER A 109 4.90 -1.16 10.12
C SER A 109 5.04 0.36 10.09
N GLY A 110 4.39 1.03 11.03
CA GLY A 110 4.51 2.47 11.22
C GLY A 110 5.52 2.86 12.28
N ALA A 111 6.22 1.90 12.89
CA ALA A 111 7.25 2.15 13.88
C ALA A 111 8.54 2.66 13.22
N ASN A 112 9.07 3.75 13.76
CA ASN A 112 10.37 4.30 13.35
C ASN A 112 11.42 4.06 14.43
N SER A 113 12.70 4.18 14.03
CA SER A 113 13.86 3.89 14.89
C SER A 113 13.99 4.78 16.13
N ASN A 114 13.35 5.96 16.16
CA ASN A 114 13.31 6.84 17.33
C ASN A 114 12.06 6.64 18.21
N GLY A 115 11.20 5.67 17.90
CA GLY A 115 9.94 5.43 18.60
C GLY A 115 8.76 6.28 18.11
N GLU A 116 8.97 7.18 17.14
CA GLU A 116 7.86 7.87 16.48
C GLU A 116 7.04 6.88 15.65
N LEU A 117 5.73 7.08 15.68
CA LEU A 117 4.78 6.28 14.92
C LEU A 117 4.19 7.11 13.80
N VAL A 118 3.97 6.48 12.66
CA VAL A 118 3.19 7.10 11.59
C VAL A 118 1.81 7.50 12.10
N SER A 119 1.34 8.70 11.76
CA SER A 119 -0.04 9.08 12.06
C SER A 119 -1.00 8.19 11.28
N ASP A 120 -0.84 8.18 9.95
CA ASP A 120 -1.64 7.37 9.03
C ASP A 120 -0.79 6.78 7.91
N PHE A 121 -1.00 5.51 7.54
CA PHE A 121 -0.30 4.89 6.40
C PHE A 121 -0.78 5.47 5.07
N VAL A 122 -2.11 5.62 4.95
CA VAL A 122 -2.76 6.12 3.74
C VAL A 122 -3.81 7.15 4.10
N GLN A 123 -3.78 8.29 3.41
CA GLN A 123 -4.86 9.26 3.44
C GLN A 123 -5.39 9.42 2.03
N ASN A 124 -6.71 9.34 1.88
CA ASN A 124 -7.40 9.52 0.63
C ASN A 124 -8.15 10.85 0.60
N THR A 125 -7.56 11.86 -0.02
CA THR A 125 -8.15 13.20 -0.11
C THR A 125 -8.96 13.39 -1.39
N ALA A 126 -8.65 12.69 -2.47
CA ALA A 126 -9.39 12.79 -3.74
C ALA A 126 -9.34 11.54 -4.64
N GLY A 127 -8.65 10.48 -4.22
CA GLY A 127 -8.53 9.23 -4.97
C GLY A 127 -9.79 8.37 -4.99
N VAL A 128 -9.74 7.37 -5.85
CA VAL A 128 -10.92 6.58 -6.25
C VAL A 128 -11.02 5.23 -5.53
N LYS A 129 -9.91 4.71 -5.00
CA LYS A 129 -9.85 3.32 -4.51
C LYS A 129 -8.76 3.10 -3.46
N ILE A 130 -9.12 2.43 -2.36
CA ILE A 130 -8.20 1.77 -1.43
C ILE A 130 -8.64 0.30 -1.28
N ILE A 131 -7.77 -0.65 -1.61
CA ILE A 131 -7.96 -2.08 -1.39
C ILE A 131 -6.79 -2.62 -0.59
N ILE A 132 -7.07 -3.22 0.56
CA ILE A 132 -6.08 -3.84 1.44
C ILE A 132 -6.55 -5.26 1.73
N ASP A 133 -5.79 -6.25 1.28
CA ASP A 133 -6.22 -7.65 1.36
C ASP A 133 -5.09 -8.54 1.88
N ASN A 134 -5.38 -9.31 2.93
CA ASN A 134 -4.43 -10.21 3.56
C ASN A 134 -3.14 -9.46 3.95
N CYS A 135 -3.25 -8.44 4.80
CA CYS A 135 -2.11 -7.66 5.30
C CYS A 135 -2.07 -7.63 6.83
N ILE A 136 -0.87 -7.46 7.39
CA ILE A 136 -0.70 -7.05 8.80
C ILE A 136 -0.39 -5.57 8.82
N LEU A 137 -1.12 -4.79 9.61
CA LEU A 137 -0.93 -3.35 9.77
C LEU A 137 -0.58 -3.13 11.24
N ALA A 138 0.62 -2.62 11.49
CA ALA A 138 1.20 -2.56 12.83
C ALA A 138 1.72 -1.16 13.17
N ASP A 139 1.49 -0.74 14.42
CA ASP A 139 2.13 0.43 15.03
C ASP A 139 1.80 1.78 14.35
N TRP A 140 0.61 2.32 14.60
CA TRP A 140 0.20 3.65 14.11
C TRP A 140 -0.39 4.51 15.23
N GLN A 141 -0.38 5.83 15.06
CA GLN A 141 -0.84 6.77 16.08
C GLN A 141 -2.30 7.23 15.90
N SER A 142 -2.72 7.51 14.66
CA SER A 142 -4.07 8.02 14.39
C SER A 142 -4.91 6.94 13.71
N PHE A 143 -4.68 6.70 12.42
CA PHE A 143 -5.43 5.75 11.62
C PHE A 143 -4.50 4.85 10.82
N THR A 144 -4.90 3.67 10.35
CA THR A 144 -4.16 3.05 9.24
C THR A 144 -4.55 3.72 7.94
N PHE A 145 -5.86 3.91 7.74
CA PHE A 145 -6.43 4.51 6.55
C PHE A 145 -7.41 5.63 6.92
N ARG A 146 -7.24 6.79 6.31
CA ARG A 146 -8.14 7.92 6.46
C ARG A 146 -8.74 8.33 5.12
N ASN A 147 -10.02 8.05 4.91
CA ASN A 147 -10.75 8.50 3.74
C ASN A 147 -11.40 9.87 4.00
N ARG A 148 -11.07 10.88 3.21
CA ARG A 148 -11.56 12.27 3.31
C ARG A 148 -12.31 12.75 2.07
N THR A 149 -12.62 11.84 1.16
CA THR A 149 -13.36 12.14 -0.07
C THR A 149 -14.66 11.35 -0.17
N LYS A 150 -15.65 11.94 -0.84
CA LYS A 150 -16.88 11.28 -1.28
C LYS A 150 -16.77 10.67 -2.68
N THR A 151 -15.66 10.91 -3.39
CA THR A 151 -15.43 10.45 -4.77
C THR A 151 -14.83 9.05 -4.85
N ALA A 152 -14.48 8.44 -3.71
CA ALA A 152 -13.94 7.10 -3.67
C ALA A 152 -15.03 6.08 -3.99
N ASP A 153 -14.84 5.32 -5.06
CA ASP A 153 -15.73 4.22 -5.46
C ASP A 153 -15.59 3.02 -4.52
N SER A 154 -14.43 2.86 -3.88
CA SER A 154 -14.17 1.71 -3.00
C SER A 154 -13.17 2.00 -1.89
N LEU A 155 -13.52 1.55 -0.69
CA LEU A 155 -12.61 1.32 0.42
C LEU A 155 -12.88 -0.10 0.93
N VAL A 156 -11.96 -1.02 0.67
CA VAL A 156 -12.11 -2.44 0.97
C VAL A 156 -10.92 -2.89 1.80
N VAL A 157 -11.19 -3.43 2.98
CA VAL A 157 -10.18 -4.07 3.81
C VAL A 157 -10.65 -5.47 4.18
N THR A 158 -9.93 -6.49 3.71
CA THR A 158 -10.28 -7.90 3.87
C THR A 158 -9.11 -8.73 4.37
N ASN A 159 -9.40 -9.79 5.12
CA ASN A 159 -8.40 -10.76 5.60
C ASN A 159 -7.19 -10.14 6.32
N SER A 160 -7.33 -8.91 6.81
CA SER A 160 -6.23 -8.09 7.33
C SER A 160 -6.34 -7.89 8.82
N ILE A 161 -5.21 -7.61 9.45
CA ILE A 161 -5.09 -7.57 10.91
C ILE A 161 -4.42 -6.28 11.32
N PHE A 162 -4.92 -5.75 12.43
CA PHE A 162 -4.51 -4.47 12.99
C PHE A 162 -3.88 -4.72 14.34
N VAL A 163 -2.61 -4.36 14.50
CA VAL A 163 -1.80 -4.67 15.68
C VAL A 163 -1.21 -3.37 16.26
N ASN A 164 -1.34 -3.15 17.56
CA ASN A 164 -0.71 -2.01 18.25
C ASN A 164 -1.09 -0.60 17.72
N GLY A 165 -2.37 -0.37 17.45
CA GLY A 165 -2.87 1.00 17.29
C GLY A 165 -2.70 1.80 18.60
N VAL A 166 -1.89 2.86 18.57
CA VAL A 166 -1.54 3.65 19.76
C VAL A 166 -2.46 4.85 19.91
N ARG A 167 -3.24 4.84 21.00
CA ARG A 167 -4.06 5.98 21.37
C ARG A 167 -3.24 7.00 22.16
N THR A 168 -3.04 8.19 21.60
CA THR A 168 -2.49 9.31 22.36
C THR A 168 -3.51 9.83 23.40
N ARG A 169 -3.01 10.31 24.55
CA ARG A 169 -3.82 10.76 25.70
C ARG A 169 -4.93 11.76 25.34
N PHE A 170 -4.73 12.57 24.30
CA PHE A 170 -5.63 13.65 23.90
C PHE A 170 -6.45 13.34 22.62
N SER A 171 -6.28 12.16 22.02
CA SER A 171 -7.05 11.75 20.84
C SER A 171 -8.11 10.72 21.22
N GLN A 172 -9.38 11.09 21.00
CA GLN A 172 -10.50 10.15 21.13
C GLN A 172 -10.50 9.09 20.03
N TRP A 173 -9.81 9.38 18.92
CA TRP A 173 -9.79 8.58 17.70
C TRP A 173 -8.42 7.95 17.43
N GLY A 174 -7.44 8.13 18.32
CA GLY A 174 -6.09 7.59 18.16
C GLY A 174 -6.09 6.07 18.20
N GLY A 175 -5.28 5.46 17.34
CA GLY A 175 -5.16 4.01 17.21
C GLY A 175 -6.34 3.31 16.53
N PHE A 176 -7.32 4.04 15.97
CA PHE A 176 -8.42 3.40 15.23
C PHE A 176 -7.90 2.86 13.89
N PRO A 177 -8.38 1.71 13.39
CA PRO A 177 -7.95 1.21 12.09
C PRO A 177 -8.34 2.13 10.93
N VAL A 178 -9.64 2.40 10.79
CA VAL A 178 -10.17 3.10 9.61
C VAL A 178 -10.99 4.31 10.05
N ARG A 179 -10.79 5.43 9.37
CA ARG A 179 -11.62 6.62 9.52
C ARG A 179 -12.13 7.09 8.18
N CYS A 180 -13.44 7.25 8.09
CA CYS A 180 -14.11 7.90 6.96
C CYS A 180 -14.64 9.26 7.43
N ASP A 181 -13.97 10.34 7.02
CA ASP A 181 -14.46 11.70 7.22
C ASP A 181 -15.63 11.95 6.26
N VAL A 182 -16.82 12.12 6.81
CA VAL A 182 -18.01 12.54 6.06
C VAL A 182 -17.84 14.03 5.75
N ALA A 183 -17.18 14.37 4.64
CA ALA A 183 -17.07 15.74 4.16
C ALA A 183 -18.08 16.00 3.05
#